data_AF-A0A371JTH9-F1
#
_entry.id   AF-A0A371JTH9-F1
#
_cell.length_a   1.000
_cell.length_b   1.000
_cell.length_c   1.000
_cell.angle_alpha   90.00
_cell.angle_beta   90.00
_cell.angle_gamma   90.00
#
_symmetry.space_group_name_H-M   'P 1'
#
loop_
_entity.id
_entity.type
_entity.pdbx_description
1 polymer ?
#
loop_
_entity_poly.entity_id
_entity_poly.type
_entity_poly.pdbx_seq_one_letter_code
_entity_poly.pdbx_strand_id
1 'polypeptide(L)'
;MKNNIKFFIICISLAFGVTSCETDFDNPNAATEDQTFNSREGIFAAAVGLQQLYSTTGLRWIVETPAVTTREGGITTTFQNMIELEDGGTSLPNFNSNVQGLWSTMLRVIKIAEDIEASASDIELEAGTQSGLIAHAKLFKAMAIGSLAQNYEQVVVQTSNNNDAVFVSRTEGFQTAITLLSEAAAQLSANAASSEFINGITLGNLDLPNTIAAMSARYNLFAGNYDAAISAANSVDLSSTSIFAYDSQNLNPIWARVIQNDAPNFKPRDNFGLPAEFVFDAADGRLAFYLVALDETNQNGLPIEDISGFFDESTEPIPVYLPDEMNLIIAEANLRSGTPNLGAATTALNEVLTDTDDPFGVNADVDAYAGPNTAADLLNEVYKNRRAELFLTGVSLEDSRRFGRPEPSGAAMNYAEERNRNFYPYPDLERNSNPNTPADPSI
;
A
#
# COMPACT_ATOMS: atom_id res chain seq x y z
N MET A 1 64.22 25.70 31.08
CA MET A 1 63.40 24.52 31.48
C MET A 1 62.22 24.88 32.41
N LYS A 2 61.48 25.97 32.15
CA LYS A 2 60.21 26.28 32.89
C LYS A 2 59.00 26.56 31.99
N ASN A 3 59.17 26.67 30.67
CA ASN A 3 58.07 26.90 29.72
C ASN A 3 57.59 25.64 28.96
N ASN A 4 58.31 24.52 29.03
CA ASN A 4 57.91 23.29 28.33
C ASN A 4 57.02 22.37 29.19
N ILE A 5 56.83 22.67 30.48
CA ILE A 5 56.00 21.87 31.39
C ILE A 5 54.51 22.30 31.31
N LYS A 6 54.22 23.56 30.94
CA LYS A 6 52.83 24.03 30.82
C LYS A 6 52.11 23.56 29.57
N PHE A 7 52.83 23.33 28.46
CA PHE A 7 52.23 22.80 27.23
C PHE A 7 51.98 21.29 27.27
N PHE A 8 52.74 20.53 28.07
CA PHE A 8 52.53 19.09 28.20
C PHE A 8 51.33 18.73 29.08
N ILE A 9 50.98 19.59 30.05
CA ILE A 9 49.85 19.38 30.97
C ILE A 9 48.50 19.76 30.32
N ILE A 10 48.49 20.68 29.35
CA ILE A 10 47.27 21.07 28.61
C ILE A 10 46.92 20.05 27.50
N CYS A 11 47.90 19.33 26.94
CA CYS A 11 47.62 18.30 25.94
C CYS A 11 47.16 16.95 26.52
N ILE A 12 47.44 16.67 27.80
CA ILE A 12 47.03 15.42 28.47
C ILE A 12 45.64 15.55 29.11
N SER A 13 45.14 16.76 29.34
CA SER A 13 43.81 17.03 29.91
C SER A 13 42.68 17.14 28.86
N LEU A 14 43.00 17.12 27.56
CA LEU A 14 42.02 17.02 26.47
C LEU A 14 41.83 15.59 25.92
N ALA A 15 42.57 14.60 26.45
CA ALA A 15 42.53 13.21 25.98
C ALA A 15 41.58 12.30 26.78
N PHE A 16 40.87 12.83 27.79
CA PHE A 16 39.90 12.07 28.58
C PHE A 16 38.56 12.82 28.63
N GLY A 17 37.59 12.35 27.87
CA GLY A 17 36.20 12.78 28.02
C GLY A 17 35.45 13.11 26.73
N VAL A 18 35.59 12.31 25.67
CA VAL A 18 34.48 12.12 24.74
C VAL A 18 34.11 10.64 24.78
N THR A 19 33.65 10.20 25.95
CA THR A 19 32.73 9.06 25.97
C THR A 19 31.42 9.64 25.45
N SER A 20 31.18 9.49 24.15
CA SER A 20 29.81 9.49 23.64
C SER A 20 29.03 8.56 24.58
N CYS A 21 28.08 9.10 25.34
CA CYS A 21 27.11 8.23 25.98
C CYS A 21 26.48 7.45 24.83
N GLU A 22 26.64 6.12 24.82
CA GLU A 22 25.72 5.30 24.06
C GLU A 22 24.33 5.68 24.55
N THR A 23 23.56 6.30 23.67
CA THR A 23 22.13 6.51 23.88
C THR A 23 21.35 5.24 23.57
N ASP A 24 22.05 4.17 23.19
CA ASP A 24 21.51 2.83 23.05
C ASP A 24 21.41 2.21 24.44
N PHE A 25 20.33 2.56 25.12
CA PHE A 25 19.95 1.86 26.33
C PHE A 25 19.33 0.53 25.89
N ASP A 26 20.01 -0.58 26.18
CA ASP A 26 19.41 -1.91 26.09
C ASP A 26 18.06 -1.87 26.80
N ASN A 27 16.97 -2.00 26.04
CA ASN A 27 15.66 -2.21 26.61
C ASN A 27 15.60 -3.70 27.00
N PRO A 28 15.71 -4.06 28.29
CA PRO A 28 15.75 -5.46 28.71
C PRO A 28 14.46 -6.23 28.39
N ASN A 29 13.40 -5.53 27.96
CA ASN A 29 12.13 -6.10 27.53
C ASN A 29 11.95 -6.14 26.00
N ALA A 30 12.86 -5.57 25.21
CA ALA A 30 12.86 -5.70 23.75
C ALA A 30 13.81 -6.83 23.34
N ALA A 31 13.41 -7.64 22.36
CA ALA A 31 14.32 -8.59 21.76
C ALA A 31 15.46 -7.84 21.06
N THR A 32 16.71 -8.27 21.26
CA THR A 32 17.85 -7.70 20.55
C THR A 32 17.88 -8.16 19.09
N GLU A 33 18.62 -7.45 18.24
CA GLU A 33 18.90 -7.91 16.86
C GLU A 33 19.50 -9.32 16.87
N ASP A 34 20.43 -9.56 17.81
CA ASP A 34 21.05 -10.87 18.02
C ASP A 34 20.05 -11.98 18.36
N GLN A 35 19.01 -11.68 19.14
CA GLN A 35 17.98 -12.65 19.51
C GLN A 35 16.97 -12.88 18.38
N THR A 36 16.68 -11.83 17.62
CA THR A 36 15.65 -11.84 16.58
C THR A 36 16.13 -12.49 15.29
N PHE A 37 17.38 -12.26 14.90
CA PHE A 37 17.86 -12.61 13.55
C PHE A 37 18.91 -13.73 13.51
N ASN A 38 19.24 -14.35 14.65
CA ASN A 38 20.14 -15.51 14.71
C ASN A 38 19.47 -16.80 15.21
N SER A 39 18.14 -16.82 15.31
CA SER A 39 17.39 -18.01 15.75
C SER A 39 16.17 -18.25 14.86
N ARG A 40 15.79 -19.53 14.73
CA ARG A 40 14.58 -19.94 14.01
C ARG A 40 13.34 -19.26 14.59
N GLU A 41 13.20 -19.24 15.90
CA GLU A 41 12.04 -18.64 16.57
C GLU A 41 12.02 -17.12 16.39
N GLY A 42 13.18 -16.47 16.45
CA GLY A 42 13.31 -15.03 16.24
C GLY A 42 12.89 -14.62 14.83
N ILE A 43 13.39 -15.29 13.79
CA ILE A 43 13.08 -14.92 12.40
C ILE A 43 11.61 -15.21 12.04
N PHE A 44 11.01 -16.25 12.64
CA PHE A 44 9.57 -16.51 12.53
C PHE A 44 8.76 -15.38 13.16
N ALA A 45 9.13 -14.95 14.38
CA ALA A 45 8.47 -13.83 15.04
C ALA A 45 8.61 -12.53 14.25
N ALA A 46 9.78 -12.28 13.64
CA ALA A 46 10.00 -11.13 12.76
C ALA A 46 9.11 -11.19 11.50
N ALA A 47 8.97 -12.35 10.86
CA ALA A 47 8.10 -12.51 9.69
C ALA A 47 6.61 -12.32 10.01
N VAL A 48 6.15 -12.86 11.14
CA VAL A 48 4.78 -12.59 11.65
C VAL A 48 4.60 -11.10 11.94
N GLY A 49 5.58 -10.48 12.60
CA GLY A 49 5.58 -9.05 12.92
C GLY A 49 5.59 -8.15 11.67
N LEU A 50 6.30 -8.54 10.61
CA LEU A 50 6.32 -7.86 9.31
C LEU A 50 4.91 -7.82 8.70
N GLN A 51 4.28 -8.98 8.59
CA GLN A 51 2.92 -9.10 8.07
C GLN A 51 1.92 -8.32 8.93
N GLN A 52 2.03 -8.42 10.27
CA GLN A 52 1.17 -7.71 11.20
C GLN A 52 1.32 -6.19 11.12
N LEU A 53 2.55 -5.68 11.00
CA LEU A 53 2.84 -4.26 10.86
C LEU A 53 2.22 -3.71 9.57
N TYR A 54 2.37 -4.44 8.46
CA TYR A 54 1.76 -4.06 7.19
C TYR A 54 0.24 -4.10 7.28
N SER A 55 -0.35 -5.18 7.81
CA SER A 55 -1.79 -5.40 7.79
C SER A 55 -2.58 -4.46 8.70
N THR A 56 -2.00 -3.94 9.79
CA THR A 56 -2.69 -2.99 10.68
C THR A 56 -2.24 -1.57 10.42
N THR A 57 -0.95 -1.28 10.61
CA THR A 57 -0.45 0.09 10.52
C THR A 57 -0.24 0.52 9.08
N GLY A 58 0.30 -0.37 8.24
CA GLY A 58 0.53 -0.08 6.82
C GLY A 58 -0.77 0.19 6.08
N LEU A 59 -1.70 -0.76 6.11
CA LEU A 59 -3.00 -0.66 5.43
C LEU A 59 -3.81 0.55 5.88
N ARG A 60 -3.81 0.88 7.18
CA ARG A 60 -4.43 2.13 7.66
C ARG A 60 -4.01 3.32 6.80
N TRP A 61 -2.70 3.53 6.65
CA TRP A 61 -2.17 4.70 5.96
C TRP A 61 -2.32 4.61 4.44
N ILE A 62 -2.11 3.42 3.88
CA ILE A 62 -2.25 3.15 2.44
C ILE A 62 -3.68 3.36 1.97
N VAL A 63 -4.68 3.13 2.82
CA VAL A 63 -6.09 3.34 2.48
C VAL A 63 -6.55 4.75 2.82
N GLU A 64 -6.48 5.16 4.10
CA GLU A 64 -7.05 6.42 4.59
C GLU A 64 -6.47 7.64 3.85
N THR A 65 -5.16 7.65 3.61
CA THR A 65 -4.48 8.83 3.05
C THR A 65 -4.92 9.13 1.61
N PRO A 66 -4.77 8.20 0.64
CA PRO A 66 -5.24 8.44 -0.72
C PRO A 66 -6.77 8.46 -0.85
N ALA A 67 -7.52 7.77 0.02
CA ALA A 67 -8.98 7.83 -0.02
C ALA A 67 -9.51 9.25 0.21
N VAL A 68 -8.97 9.97 1.20
CA VAL A 68 -9.34 11.38 1.45
C VAL A 68 -8.86 12.30 0.33
N THR A 69 -7.63 12.08 -0.17
CA THR A 69 -7.04 12.87 -1.26
C THR A 69 -7.82 12.76 -2.57
N THR A 70 -8.40 11.60 -2.86
CA THR A 70 -9.11 11.29 -4.12
C THR A 70 -10.61 11.21 -3.98
N ARG A 71 -11.12 11.75 -2.87
CA ARG A 71 -12.55 11.86 -2.56
C ARG A 71 -13.30 10.54 -2.45
N GLU A 72 -12.62 9.39 -2.36
CA GLU A 72 -13.26 8.12 -1.96
C GLU A 72 -13.82 8.20 -0.53
N GLY A 73 -13.13 8.94 0.34
CA GLY A 73 -13.58 9.25 1.68
C GLY A 73 -13.66 10.75 1.94
N GLY A 74 -14.59 11.14 2.81
CA GLY A 74 -14.68 12.49 3.37
C GLY A 74 -14.40 12.46 4.87
N ILE A 75 -13.65 13.43 5.39
CA ILE A 75 -13.30 13.47 6.82
C ILE A 75 -14.51 13.82 7.67
N THR A 76 -14.60 13.24 8.85
CA THR A 76 -15.71 13.45 9.80
C THR A 76 -15.21 13.90 11.18
N THR A 77 -13.91 14.21 11.28
CA THR A 77 -13.27 14.77 12.48
C THR A 77 -12.65 16.13 12.22
N THR A 78 -12.44 16.87 13.31
CA THR A 78 -11.70 18.13 13.31
C THR A 78 -10.22 17.94 13.67
N PHE A 79 -9.64 16.75 13.46
CA PHE A 79 -8.22 16.54 13.69
C PHE A 79 -7.42 17.27 12.62
N GLN A 80 -6.44 18.07 13.05
CA GLN A 80 -5.72 18.98 12.16
C GLN A 80 -5.08 18.27 10.96
N ASN A 81 -4.49 17.09 11.18
CA ASN A 81 -3.92 16.27 10.11
C ASN A 81 -4.95 15.81 9.07
N MET A 82 -6.19 15.52 9.48
CA MET A 82 -7.27 15.13 8.58
C MET A 82 -7.80 16.34 7.81
N ILE A 83 -7.96 17.49 8.47
CA ILE A 83 -8.36 18.76 7.84
C ILE A 83 -7.35 19.13 6.74
N GLU A 84 -6.06 19.17 7.07
CA GLU A 84 -4.99 19.46 6.10
C GLU A 84 -4.98 18.50 4.92
N LEU A 85 -5.28 17.21 5.17
CA LEU A 85 -5.34 16.19 4.14
C LEU A 85 -6.53 16.38 3.19
N GLU A 86 -7.71 16.74 3.70
CA GLU A 86 -8.90 16.98 2.87
C GLU A 86 -8.85 18.33 2.14
N ASP A 87 -8.34 19.36 2.80
CA ASP A 87 -8.11 20.68 2.22
C ASP A 87 -7.09 20.61 1.09
N GLY A 88 -6.08 19.75 1.24
CA GLY A 88 -5.08 19.47 0.22
C GLY A 88 -4.38 20.73 -0.27
N GLY A 89 -3.95 20.73 -1.54
CA GLY A 89 -3.33 21.90 -2.13
C GLY A 89 -2.15 22.41 -1.29
N THR A 90 -2.00 23.73 -1.19
CA THR A 90 -0.99 24.38 -0.33
C THR A 90 -1.18 24.16 1.18
N SER A 91 -2.33 23.64 1.62
CA SER A 91 -2.65 23.44 3.04
C SER A 91 -2.12 22.13 3.62
N LEU A 92 -1.63 21.20 2.79
CA LEU A 92 -1.03 19.96 3.28
C LEU A 92 0.49 20.14 3.53
N PRO A 93 0.94 20.20 4.80
CA PRO A 93 2.34 20.44 5.14
C PRO A 93 3.18 19.15 5.17
N ASN A 94 4.50 19.31 5.15
CA ASN A 94 5.47 18.20 5.28
C ASN A 94 5.42 17.49 6.65
N PHE A 95 4.90 18.11 7.71
CA PHE A 95 4.75 17.49 9.03
C PHE A 95 3.40 16.80 9.22
N ASN A 96 2.55 16.71 8.18
CA ASN A 96 1.26 16.04 8.29
C ASN A 96 1.42 14.57 8.70
N SER A 97 0.74 14.16 9.77
CA SER A 97 0.96 12.84 10.38
C SER A 97 0.48 11.67 9.53
N ASN A 98 -0.47 11.85 8.61
CA ASN A 98 -0.90 10.79 7.70
C ASN A 98 0.18 10.51 6.66
N VAL A 99 0.69 11.57 6.03
CA VAL A 99 1.78 11.50 5.05
C VAL A 99 3.05 10.93 5.70
N GLN A 100 3.40 11.40 6.90
CA GLN A 100 4.53 10.87 7.66
C GLN A 100 4.32 9.41 8.07
N GLY A 101 3.10 9.06 8.50
CA GLY A 101 2.73 7.70 8.91
C GLY A 101 2.87 6.70 7.76
N LEU A 102 2.38 7.06 6.57
CA LEU A 102 2.52 6.25 5.35
C LEU A 102 4.00 6.03 5.03
N TRP A 103 4.79 7.10 4.88
CA TRP A 103 6.21 7.02 4.54
C TRP A 103 7.00 6.17 5.53
N SER A 104 6.95 6.53 6.82
CA SER A 104 7.75 5.88 7.86
C SER A 104 7.36 4.42 8.08
N THR A 105 6.09 4.07 7.97
CA THR A 105 5.65 2.67 8.11
C THR A 105 6.14 1.83 6.95
N MET A 106 6.08 2.32 5.71
CA MET A 106 6.60 1.59 4.56
C MET A 106 8.12 1.39 4.65
N LEU A 107 8.89 2.40 5.08
CA LEU A 107 10.33 2.23 5.32
C LEU A 107 10.64 1.19 6.40
N ARG A 108 9.82 1.12 7.46
CA ARG A 108 9.96 0.08 8.50
C ARG A 108 9.68 -1.32 7.95
N VAL A 109 8.66 -1.48 7.10
CA VAL A 109 8.36 -2.75 6.43
C VAL A 109 9.52 -3.16 5.52
N ILE A 110 10.07 -2.22 4.73
CA ILE A 110 11.25 -2.45 3.89
C ILE A 110 12.44 -2.92 4.74
N LYS A 111 12.74 -2.23 5.85
CA LYS A 111 13.86 -2.59 6.73
C LYS A 111 13.72 -3.98 7.33
N ILE A 112 12.56 -4.30 7.91
CA ILE A 112 12.33 -5.62 8.51
C ILE A 112 12.44 -6.72 7.45
N ALA A 113 11.92 -6.50 6.24
CA ALA A 113 12.06 -7.45 5.15
C ALA A 113 13.52 -7.65 4.71
N GLU A 114 14.33 -6.58 4.66
CA GLU A 114 15.77 -6.66 4.39
C GLU A 114 16.51 -7.50 5.43
N ASP A 115 16.17 -7.32 6.71
CA ASP A 115 16.79 -8.07 7.80
C ASP A 115 16.41 -9.56 7.74
N ILE A 116 15.14 -9.88 7.47
CA ILE A 116 14.71 -11.28 7.27
C ILE A 116 15.42 -11.90 6.05
N GLU A 117 15.53 -11.19 4.93
CA GLU A 117 16.21 -11.70 3.74
C GLU A 117 17.69 -12.00 4.00
N ALA A 118 18.39 -11.08 4.67
CA ALA A 118 19.79 -11.26 5.04
C ALA A 118 19.97 -12.47 5.96
N SER A 119 19.16 -12.56 7.01
CA SER A 119 19.32 -13.56 8.07
C SER A 119 18.79 -14.94 7.73
N ALA A 120 17.78 -15.05 6.86
CA ALA A 120 17.20 -16.35 6.48
C ALA A 120 18.23 -17.29 5.83
N SER A 121 19.29 -16.73 5.23
CA SER A 121 20.38 -17.51 4.63
C SER A 121 21.48 -17.93 5.60
N ASP A 122 21.55 -17.29 6.77
CA ASP A 122 22.58 -17.53 7.79
C ASP A 122 22.09 -18.52 8.89
N ILE A 123 20.78 -18.77 8.96
CA ILE A 123 20.17 -19.72 9.90
C ILE A 123 19.96 -21.07 9.19
N GLU A 124 20.35 -22.16 9.84
CA GLU A 124 20.06 -23.52 9.34
C GLU A 124 18.55 -23.82 9.47
N LEU A 125 17.87 -23.87 8.33
CA LEU A 125 16.43 -24.11 8.21
C LEU A 125 16.15 -25.19 7.16
N GLU A 126 14.96 -25.80 7.19
CA GLU A 126 14.47 -26.60 6.07
C GLU A 126 14.42 -25.71 4.81
N ALA A 127 14.83 -26.25 3.65
CA ALA A 127 14.88 -25.49 2.39
C ALA A 127 13.54 -24.83 2.04
N GLY A 128 12.41 -25.51 2.26
CA GLY A 128 11.08 -24.93 2.04
C GLY A 128 10.73 -23.82 3.05
N THR A 129 11.20 -23.91 4.28
CA THR A 129 11.00 -22.88 5.31
C THR A 129 11.79 -21.62 4.98
N GLN A 130 13.07 -21.78 4.64
CA GLN A 130 13.92 -20.68 4.17
C GLN A 130 13.36 -20.01 2.92
N SER A 131 12.90 -20.82 1.96
CA SER A 131 12.28 -20.34 0.72
C SER A 131 11.04 -19.50 0.99
N GLY A 132 10.14 -19.98 1.85
CA GLY A 132 8.95 -19.24 2.27
C GLY A 132 9.28 -17.91 2.94
N LEU A 133 10.26 -17.90 3.87
CA LEU A 133 10.71 -16.67 4.55
C LEU A 133 11.24 -15.62 3.58
N ILE A 134 12.12 -16.00 2.67
CA ILE A 134 12.70 -15.09 1.67
C ILE A 134 11.60 -14.56 0.73
N ALA A 135 10.72 -15.44 0.24
CA ALA A 135 9.65 -15.02 -0.67
C ALA A 135 8.63 -14.09 0.03
N HIS A 136 8.30 -14.36 1.29
CA HIS A 136 7.43 -13.51 2.11
C HIS A 136 8.06 -12.13 2.37
N ALA A 137 9.32 -12.09 2.78
CA ALA A 137 10.05 -10.83 2.95
C ALA A 137 10.06 -9.99 1.66
N LYS A 138 10.39 -10.62 0.53
CA LYS A 138 10.39 -9.95 -0.80
C LYS A 138 9.01 -9.45 -1.21
N LEU A 139 7.96 -10.23 -0.96
CA LEU A 139 6.58 -9.82 -1.22
C LEU A 139 6.22 -8.54 -0.44
N PHE A 140 6.41 -8.53 0.88
CA PHE A 140 6.08 -7.36 1.70
C PHE A 140 6.98 -6.15 1.40
N LYS A 141 8.25 -6.37 1.08
CA LYS A 141 9.16 -5.31 0.60
C LYS A 141 8.65 -4.71 -0.72
N ALA A 142 8.28 -5.54 -1.69
CA ALA A 142 7.72 -5.10 -2.96
C ALA A 142 6.40 -4.33 -2.76
N MET A 143 5.54 -4.80 -1.87
CA MET A 143 4.29 -4.13 -1.53
C MET A 143 4.50 -2.76 -0.88
N ALA A 144 5.49 -2.64 0.01
CA ALA A 144 5.84 -1.36 0.62
C ALA A 144 6.43 -0.37 -0.40
N ILE A 145 7.36 -0.82 -1.25
CA ILE A 145 7.93 0.00 -2.34
C ILE A 145 6.83 0.44 -3.31
N GLY A 146 5.96 -0.48 -3.72
CA GLY A 146 4.82 -0.18 -4.60
C GLY A 146 3.85 0.81 -3.98
N SER A 147 3.61 0.72 -2.66
CA SER A 147 2.80 1.70 -1.93
C SER A 147 3.44 3.09 -1.90
N LEU A 148 4.76 3.17 -1.70
CA LEU A 148 5.49 4.44 -1.82
C LEU A 148 5.43 5.01 -3.24
N ALA A 149 5.64 4.17 -4.27
CA ALA A 149 5.66 4.61 -5.67
C ALA A 149 4.29 5.07 -6.19
N GLN A 150 3.20 4.62 -5.57
CA GLN A 150 1.85 5.14 -5.80
C GLN A 150 1.62 6.51 -5.13
N ASN A 151 2.47 6.97 -4.22
CA ASN A 151 2.18 8.15 -3.39
C ASN A 151 3.24 9.26 -3.48
N TYR A 152 4.44 8.96 -3.98
CA TYR A 152 5.56 9.90 -4.15
C TYR A 152 6.19 9.79 -5.54
N GLU A 153 6.82 10.87 -6.02
CA GLU A 153 7.53 10.89 -7.32
C GLU A 153 8.84 10.11 -7.29
N GLN A 154 9.49 10.08 -6.13
CA GLN A 154 10.72 9.35 -5.88
C GLN A 154 10.61 8.61 -4.54
N VAL A 155 11.25 7.46 -4.44
CA VAL A 155 11.10 6.54 -3.31
C VAL A 155 12.42 5.93 -2.91
N VAL A 156 12.50 5.46 -1.68
CA VAL A 156 13.61 4.64 -1.19
C VAL A 156 13.25 3.18 -1.39
N VAL A 157 14.11 2.44 -2.08
CA VAL A 157 13.95 0.99 -2.32
C VAL A 157 14.88 0.12 -1.47
N GLN A 158 15.85 0.74 -0.82
CA GLN A 158 16.80 0.11 0.08
C GLN A 158 17.11 1.04 1.26
N THR A 159 17.01 0.53 2.48
CA THR A 159 17.27 1.36 3.67
C THR A 159 18.76 1.61 3.90
N SER A 160 19.09 2.65 4.68
CA SER A 160 20.45 2.92 5.13
C SER A 160 20.46 3.33 6.60
N ASN A 161 21.29 2.66 7.39
CA ASN A 161 21.54 3.00 8.80
C ASN A 161 22.37 4.29 8.96
N ASN A 162 22.97 4.81 7.88
CA ASN A 162 23.74 6.05 7.91
C ASN A 162 22.89 7.29 7.57
N ASN A 163 21.56 7.11 7.43
CA ASN A 163 20.63 8.14 6.98
C ASN A 163 21.00 8.76 5.62
N ASP A 164 21.55 7.98 4.71
CA ASP A 164 21.92 8.42 3.35
C ASP A 164 21.25 7.57 2.27
N ALA A 165 20.08 7.00 2.56
CA ALA A 165 19.32 6.17 1.64
C ALA A 165 19.08 6.92 0.31
N VAL A 166 19.28 6.22 -0.81
CA VAL A 166 19.18 6.80 -2.15
C VAL A 166 17.72 6.75 -2.62
N PHE A 167 17.29 7.85 -3.24
CA PHE A 167 15.99 7.93 -3.90
C PHE A 167 16.10 7.52 -5.36
N VAL A 168 15.12 6.75 -5.82
CA VAL A 168 14.91 6.41 -7.23
C VAL A 168 13.56 6.93 -7.69
N SER A 169 13.35 7.07 -9.00
CA SER A 169 12.04 7.45 -9.51
C SER A 169 10.97 6.41 -9.15
N ARG A 170 9.71 6.82 -9.06
CA ARG A 170 8.58 5.89 -8.83
C ARG A 170 8.51 4.75 -9.85
N THR A 171 8.85 5.02 -11.11
CA THR A 171 8.89 4.00 -12.17
C THR A 171 9.98 2.97 -11.89
N GLU A 172 11.17 3.41 -11.48
CA GLU A 172 12.22 2.50 -11.02
C GLU A 172 11.80 1.74 -9.76
N GLY A 173 11.07 2.39 -8.84
CA GLY A 173 10.47 1.74 -7.66
C GLY A 173 9.56 0.58 -8.04
N PHE A 174 8.64 0.76 -8.99
CA PHE A 174 7.81 -0.35 -9.49
C PHE A 174 8.64 -1.44 -10.16
N GLN A 175 9.66 -1.10 -10.94
CA GLN A 175 10.55 -2.10 -11.55
C GLN A 175 11.32 -2.90 -10.48
N THR A 176 11.75 -2.26 -9.38
CA THR A 176 12.34 -2.96 -8.25
C THR A 176 11.33 -3.89 -7.57
N ALA A 177 10.09 -3.45 -7.35
CA ALA A 177 9.04 -4.29 -6.80
C ALA A 177 8.78 -5.52 -7.70
N ILE A 178 8.69 -5.34 -9.02
CA ILE A 178 8.53 -6.44 -9.99
C ILE A 178 9.71 -7.41 -9.92
N THR A 179 10.94 -6.90 -9.80
CA THR A 179 12.15 -7.73 -9.68
C THR A 179 12.10 -8.59 -8.42
N LEU A 180 11.76 -8.00 -7.27
CA LEU A 180 11.63 -8.72 -6.00
C LEU A 180 10.56 -9.82 -6.07
N LEU A 181 9.42 -9.55 -6.71
CA LEU A 181 8.34 -10.52 -6.90
C LEU A 181 8.75 -11.67 -7.82
N SER A 182 9.47 -11.37 -8.91
CA SER A 182 10.02 -12.39 -9.82
C SER A 182 11.02 -13.30 -9.11
N GLU A 183 11.90 -12.73 -8.29
CA GLU A 183 12.84 -13.49 -7.46
C GLU A 183 12.12 -14.35 -6.42
N ALA A 184 11.08 -13.82 -5.78
CA ALA A 184 10.25 -14.58 -4.83
C ALA A 184 9.53 -15.76 -5.51
N ALA A 185 8.94 -15.55 -6.69
CA ALA A 185 8.32 -16.61 -7.48
C ALA A 185 9.32 -17.70 -7.89
N ALA A 186 10.53 -17.30 -8.32
CA ALA A 186 11.61 -18.22 -8.66
C ALA A 186 12.08 -19.03 -7.45
N GLN A 187 12.19 -18.38 -6.28
CA GLN A 187 12.55 -19.01 -5.01
C GLN A 187 11.54 -20.11 -4.62
N LEU A 188 10.24 -19.79 -4.67
CA LEU A 188 9.16 -20.76 -4.39
C LEU A 188 9.07 -21.88 -5.42
N SER A 189 9.37 -21.59 -6.68
CA SER A 189 9.40 -22.60 -7.75
C SER A 189 10.55 -23.60 -7.55
N ALA A 190 11.70 -23.13 -7.05
CA ALA A 190 12.85 -23.98 -6.75
C ALA A 190 12.62 -24.83 -5.49
N ASN A 191 12.03 -24.23 -4.44
CA ASN A 191 11.68 -24.91 -3.21
C ASN A 191 10.33 -24.37 -2.72
N ALA A 192 9.28 -25.19 -2.80
CA ALA A 192 7.96 -24.80 -2.31
C ALA A 192 8.00 -24.48 -0.81
N ALA A 193 7.19 -23.51 -0.38
CA ALA A 193 7.07 -23.17 1.03
C ALA A 193 6.67 -24.41 1.86
N SER A 194 7.37 -24.66 2.96
CA SER A 194 7.11 -25.82 3.81
C SER A 194 5.81 -25.64 4.60
N SER A 195 5.26 -26.77 5.08
CA SER A 195 4.13 -26.72 6.02
C SER A 195 4.46 -26.01 7.33
N GLU A 196 5.73 -26.04 7.75
CA GLU A 196 6.21 -25.32 8.92
C GLU A 196 6.11 -23.81 8.74
N PHE A 197 6.56 -23.30 7.60
CA PHE A 197 6.42 -21.89 7.24
C PHE A 197 4.94 -21.49 7.18
N ILE A 198 4.12 -22.25 6.46
CA ILE A 198 2.70 -21.94 6.27
C ILE A 198 1.97 -21.89 7.62
N ASN A 199 2.15 -22.91 8.47
CA ASN A 199 1.46 -22.99 9.76
C ASN A 199 2.06 -22.05 10.82
N GLY A 200 3.31 -21.60 10.67
CA GLY A 200 3.99 -20.75 11.63
C GLY A 200 3.90 -19.25 11.33
N ILE A 201 3.74 -18.88 10.06
CA ILE A 201 3.84 -17.47 9.62
C ILE A 201 2.57 -17.02 8.92
N THR A 202 2.16 -17.66 7.82
CA THR A 202 0.99 -17.19 7.06
C THR A 202 -0.33 -17.68 7.65
N LEU A 203 -0.28 -18.74 8.47
CA LEU A 203 -1.44 -19.45 9.04
C LEU A 203 -2.42 -19.96 7.97
N GLY A 204 -1.95 -20.16 6.74
CA GLY A 204 -2.78 -20.49 5.59
C GLY A 204 -3.60 -19.31 5.04
N ASN A 205 -3.45 -18.10 5.59
CA ASN A 205 -4.19 -16.91 5.15
C ASN A 205 -3.61 -16.26 3.89
N LEU A 206 -2.37 -16.61 3.51
CA LEU A 206 -1.72 -16.11 2.31
C LEU A 206 -1.29 -17.28 1.42
N ASP A 207 -1.89 -17.36 0.24
CA ASP A 207 -1.35 -18.10 -0.89
C ASP A 207 -0.23 -17.25 -1.51
N LEU A 208 1.01 -17.55 -1.14
CA LEU A 208 2.17 -16.80 -1.59
C LEU A 208 2.31 -16.78 -3.12
N PRO A 209 2.27 -17.92 -3.85
CA PRO A 209 2.28 -17.92 -5.31
C PRO A 209 1.23 -17.00 -5.94
N ASN A 210 -0.04 -17.12 -5.55
CA ASN A 210 -1.12 -16.32 -6.13
C ASN A 210 -0.99 -14.83 -5.75
N THR A 211 -0.61 -14.52 -4.51
CA THR A 211 -0.38 -13.13 -4.08
C THR A 211 0.77 -12.49 -4.85
N ILE A 212 1.86 -13.22 -5.07
CA ILE A 212 3.01 -12.74 -5.85
C ILE A 212 2.61 -12.48 -7.31
N ALA A 213 1.82 -13.38 -7.91
CA ALA A 213 1.31 -13.20 -9.26
C ALA A 213 0.37 -11.98 -9.37
N ALA A 214 -0.55 -11.81 -8.42
CA ALA A 214 -1.47 -10.66 -8.37
C ALA A 214 -0.72 -9.32 -8.22
N MET A 215 0.24 -9.24 -7.29
CA MET A 215 1.07 -8.03 -7.14
C MET A 215 1.97 -7.80 -8.35
N SER A 216 2.45 -8.86 -9.01
CA SER A 216 3.20 -8.76 -10.26
C SER A 216 2.34 -8.17 -11.37
N ALA A 217 1.08 -8.60 -11.49
CA ALA A 217 0.14 -8.03 -12.44
C ALA A 217 -0.09 -6.53 -12.18
N ARG A 218 -0.37 -6.17 -10.92
CA ARG A 218 -0.59 -4.78 -10.49
C ARG A 218 0.60 -3.87 -10.81
N TYR A 219 1.81 -4.25 -10.39
CA TYR A 219 2.97 -3.39 -10.59
C TYR A 219 3.46 -3.37 -12.03
N ASN A 220 3.31 -4.44 -12.80
CA ASN A 220 3.55 -4.39 -14.24
C ASN A 220 2.56 -3.44 -14.93
N LEU A 221 1.28 -3.42 -14.53
CA LEU A 221 0.31 -2.46 -15.06
C LEU A 221 0.75 -1.02 -14.75
N PHE A 222 1.12 -0.73 -13.51
CA PHE A 222 1.54 0.61 -13.08
C PHE A 222 2.86 1.05 -13.74
N ALA A 223 3.76 0.11 -14.05
CA ALA A 223 4.98 0.36 -14.80
C ALA A 223 4.77 0.50 -16.32
N GLY A 224 3.56 0.24 -16.83
CA GLY A 224 3.25 0.25 -18.27
C GLY A 224 3.72 -1.00 -19.03
N ASN A 225 4.08 -2.08 -18.32
CA ASN A 225 4.50 -3.36 -18.88
C ASN A 225 3.26 -4.22 -19.20
N TYR A 226 2.42 -3.81 -20.16
CA TYR A 226 1.09 -4.38 -20.37
C TYR A 226 1.07 -5.88 -20.67
N ASP A 227 1.96 -6.39 -21.52
CA ASP A 227 2.00 -7.83 -21.85
C ASP A 227 2.40 -8.69 -20.62
N ALA A 228 3.31 -8.17 -19.80
CA ALA A 228 3.72 -8.82 -18.55
C ALA A 228 2.60 -8.76 -17.50
N ALA A 229 1.85 -7.65 -17.44
CA ALA A 229 0.70 -7.50 -16.56
C ALA A 229 -0.40 -8.52 -16.91
N ILE A 230 -0.73 -8.67 -18.20
CA ILE A 230 -1.68 -9.68 -18.69
C ILE A 230 -1.18 -11.09 -18.36
N SER A 231 0.10 -11.39 -18.58
CA SER A 231 0.66 -12.71 -18.32
C SER A 231 0.59 -13.07 -16.83
N ALA A 232 0.92 -12.12 -15.95
CA ALA A 232 0.84 -12.32 -14.51
C ALA A 232 -0.61 -12.46 -14.03
N ALA A 233 -1.53 -11.62 -14.53
CA ALA A 233 -2.95 -11.71 -14.19
C ALA A 233 -3.57 -13.08 -14.55
N ASN A 234 -3.26 -13.60 -15.75
CA ASN A 234 -3.71 -14.94 -16.18
C ASN A 234 -3.10 -16.10 -15.38
N SER A 235 -2.03 -15.84 -14.60
CA SER A 235 -1.39 -16.87 -13.77
C SER A 235 -1.99 -16.98 -12.37
N VAL A 236 -2.88 -16.06 -12.01
CA VAL A 236 -3.62 -16.11 -10.73
C VAL A 236 -4.79 -17.09 -10.87
N ASP A 237 -4.90 -18.01 -9.91
CA ASP A 237 -6.11 -18.79 -9.69
C ASP A 237 -7.16 -17.87 -9.06
N LEU A 238 -8.20 -17.53 -9.83
CA LEU A 238 -9.27 -16.63 -9.39
C LEU A 238 -10.13 -17.23 -8.26
N SER A 239 -10.02 -18.53 -7.98
CA SER A 239 -10.66 -19.15 -6.80
C SER A 239 -9.80 -19.07 -5.53
N SER A 240 -8.52 -18.71 -5.66
CA SER A 240 -7.60 -18.57 -4.54
C SER A 240 -7.79 -17.23 -3.84
N THR A 241 -7.88 -17.28 -2.52
CA THR A 241 -7.98 -16.11 -1.64
C THR A 241 -6.68 -15.88 -0.89
N SER A 242 -6.33 -14.61 -0.67
CA SER A 242 -5.32 -14.23 0.32
C SER A 242 -5.82 -13.04 1.12
N ILE A 243 -5.75 -13.15 2.45
CA ILE A 243 -6.31 -12.18 3.38
C ILE A 243 -5.30 -11.75 4.43
N PHE A 244 -5.50 -10.52 4.90
CA PHE A 244 -5.06 -10.10 6.20
C PHE A 244 -6.14 -10.44 7.22
N ALA A 245 -5.82 -11.36 8.13
CA ALA A 245 -6.69 -11.74 9.23
C ALA A 245 -6.46 -10.86 10.46
N TYR A 246 -7.53 -10.66 11.24
CA TYR A 246 -7.56 -9.78 12.41
C TYR A 246 -8.16 -10.50 13.62
N ASP A 247 -7.86 -9.99 14.80
CA ASP A 247 -8.34 -10.53 16.08
C ASP A 247 -8.59 -9.39 17.08
N SER A 248 -9.04 -9.73 18.30
CA SER A 248 -9.36 -8.73 19.33
C SER A 248 -8.21 -7.82 19.79
N GLN A 249 -6.96 -8.14 19.45
CA GLN A 249 -5.77 -7.34 19.74
C GLN A 249 -5.26 -6.61 18.49
N ASN A 250 -5.40 -7.26 17.33
CA ASN A 250 -4.99 -6.75 16.03
C ASN A 250 -6.24 -6.51 15.18
N LEU A 251 -6.91 -5.40 15.42
CA LEU A 251 -8.19 -5.08 14.79
C LEU A 251 -8.01 -4.71 13.31
N ASN A 252 -9.08 -4.90 12.54
CA ASN A 252 -9.22 -4.35 11.21
C ASN A 252 -8.94 -2.83 11.24
N PRO A 253 -7.93 -2.34 10.52
CA PRO A 253 -7.45 -0.98 10.67
C PRO A 253 -8.36 0.06 10.04
N ILE A 254 -9.31 -0.30 9.18
CA ILE A 254 -10.26 0.63 8.59
C ILE A 254 -11.50 0.72 9.47
N TRP A 255 -12.00 -0.42 9.95
CA TRP A 255 -13.01 -0.46 11.01
C TRP A 255 -12.61 0.39 12.22
N ALA A 256 -11.34 0.30 12.66
CA ALA A 256 -10.82 1.08 13.78
C ALA A 256 -10.88 2.61 13.56
N ARG A 257 -10.96 3.04 12.29
CA ARG A 257 -10.96 4.46 11.90
C ARG A 257 -12.37 4.96 11.60
N VAL A 258 -13.25 4.10 11.12
CA VAL A 258 -14.59 4.47 10.67
C VAL A 258 -15.69 4.07 11.67
N ILE A 259 -15.47 3.08 12.53
CA ILE A 259 -16.53 2.55 13.42
C ILE A 259 -16.15 2.55 14.90
N GLN A 260 -14.90 2.20 15.26
CA GLN A 260 -14.51 1.98 16.67
C GLN A 260 -14.80 3.16 17.60
N ASN A 261 -14.67 4.39 17.09
CA ASN A 261 -14.81 5.59 17.90
C ASN A 261 -16.18 6.23 17.62
N ASP A 262 -16.81 6.80 18.64
CA ASP A 262 -18.03 7.63 18.51
C ASP A 262 -17.84 8.87 17.59
N ALA A 263 -16.60 9.11 17.13
CA ALA A 263 -16.23 10.09 16.12
C ALA A 263 -15.39 9.40 15.03
N PRO A 264 -16.00 8.92 13.94
CA PRO A 264 -15.28 8.31 12.83
C PRO A 264 -14.30 9.32 12.22
N ASN A 265 -13.12 8.90 11.83
CA ASN A 265 -12.09 9.78 11.25
C ASN A 265 -12.44 10.26 9.85
N PHE A 266 -12.96 9.35 9.05
CA PHE A 266 -13.52 9.60 7.73
C PHE A 266 -14.68 8.63 7.52
N LYS A 267 -15.51 8.93 6.52
CA LYS A 267 -16.55 8.05 6.02
C LYS A 267 -16.43 7.90 4.50
N PRO A 268 -16.86 6.78 3.91
CA PRO A 268 -16.93 6.65 2.46
C PRO A 268 -17.84 7.74 1.88
N ARG A 269 -17.59 8.11 0.64
CA ARG A 269 -18.42 9.07 -0.11
C ARG A 269 -19.37 8.33 -1.02
N ASP A 270 -20.51 8.95 -1.32
CA ASP A 270 -21.45 8.48 -2.35
C ASP A 270 -20.68 8.14 -3.63
N ASN A 271 -21.19 7.17 -4.38
CA ASN A 271 -20.66 6.83 -5.69
C ASN A 271 -19.17 6.45 -5.67
N PHE A 272 -18.68 5.89 -4.56
CA PHE A 272 -17.25 5.58 -4.35
C PHE A 272 -16.33 6.81 -4.51
N GLY A 273 -16.87 8.00 -4.25
CA GLY A 273 -16.17 9.26 -4.43
C GLY A 273 -16.06 9.74 -5.87
N LEU A 274 -16.68 9.05 -6.83
CA LEU A 274 -16.66 9.44 -8.23
C LEU A 274 -17.63 10.59 -8.53
N PRO A 275 -17.28 11.48 -9.46
CA PRO A 275 -18.20 12.50 -9.98
C PRO A 275 -19.49 11.92 -10.56
N ALA A 276 -20.52 12.77 -10.61
CA ALA A 276 -21.87 12.39 -11.05
C ALA A 276 -21.97 11.91 -12.51
N GLU A 277 -20.97 12.16 -13.36
CA GLU A 277 -20.95 11.57 -14.72
C GLU A 277 -20.69 10.06 -14.71
N PHE A 278 -20.11 9.51 -13.64
CA PHE A 278 -19.98 8.08 -13.46
C PHE A 278 -21.24 7.54 -12.80
N VAL A 279 -22.10 6.96 -13.63
CA VAL A 279 -23.34 6.37 -13.19
C VAL A 279 -23.17 4.85 -13.10
N PHE A 280 -23.41 4.30 -11.91
CA PHE A 280 -23.55 2.86 -11.69
C PHE A 280 -25.00 2.43 -11.93
N ASP A 281 -25.17 1.16 -12.29
CA ASP A 281 -26.50 0.55 -12.21
C ASP A 281 -26.93 0.55 -10.73
N ALA A 282 -28.20 0.87 -10.46
CA ALA A 282 -28.71 0.84 -9.10
C ALA A 282 -28.77 -0.59 -8.53
N ALA A 283 -28.70 -1.60 -9.39
CA ALA A 283 -28.58 -3.01 -9.02
C ALA A 283 -27.13 -3.49 -8.84
N ASP A 284 -26.11 -2.65 -9.09
CA ASP A 284 -24.70 -3.05 -8.92
C ASP A 284 -24.45 -3.50 -7.47
N GLY A 285 -24.16 -4.79 -7.29
CA GLY A 285 -24.06 -5.45 -5.98
C GLY A 285 -23.02 -4.81 -5.07
N ARG A 286 -21.98 -4.20 -5.64
CA ARG A 286 -20.89 -3.56 -4.88
C ARG A 286 -21.33 -2.32 -4.13
N LEU A 287 -22.37 -1.63 -4.60
CA LEU A 287 -22.97 -0.51 -3.86
C LEU A 287 -23.48 -1.01 -2.51
N ALA A 288 -24.27 -2.08 -2.50
CA ALA A 288 -24.82 -2.65 -1.26
C ALA A 288 -23.77 -3.40 -0.42
N PHE A 289 -22.71 -3.93 -1.06
CA PHE A 289 -21.61 -4.57 -0.37
C PHE A 289 -20.82 -3.57 0.49
N TYR A 290 -20.39 -2.45 -0.11
CA TYR A 290 -19.48 -1.49 0.55
C TYR A 290 -20.16 -0.31 1.24
N LEU A 291 -21.34 0.12 0.77
CA LEU A 291 -21.96 1.37 1.18
C LEU A 291 -23.29 1.13 1.88
N VAL A 292 -23.49 1.82 2.99
CA VAL A 292 -24.76 1.88 3.71
C VAL A 292 -25.28 3.31 3.61
N ALA A 293 -26.46 3.46 3.01
CA ALA A 293 -27.05 4.76 2.72
C ALA A 293 -27.11 5.68 3.95
N LEU A 294 -26.54 6.88 3.84
CA LEU A 294 -26.55 7.92 4.85
C LEU A 294 -26.83 9.28 4.18
N ASP A 295 -27.96 9.90 4.49
CA ASP A 295 -28.34 11.21 3.94
C ASP A 295 -27.67 12.35 4.75
N GLU A 296 -26.34 12.33 4.82
CA GLU A 296 -25.53 13.30 5.54
C GLU A 296 -24.41 13.87 4.66
N THR A 297 -23.92 15.03 5.04
CA THR A 297 -22.70 15.60 4.47
C THR A 297 -21.65 15.76 5.56
N ASN A 298 -20.39 15.61 5.19
CA ASN A 298 -19.29 15.95 6.06
C ASN A 298 -19.23 17.47 6.33
N GLN A 299 -18.28 17.89 7.19
CA GLN A 299 -18.10 19.29 7.58
C GLN A 299 -17.82 20.26 6.42
N ASN A 300 -17.35 19.75 5.28
CA ASN A 300 -17.02 20.50 4.08
C ASN A 300 -18.10 20.37 2.97
N GLY A 301 -19.27 19.81 3.31
CA GLY A 301 -20.42 19.71 2.42
C GLY A 301 -20.33 18.57 1.40
N LEU A 302 -19.46 17.59 1.64
CA LEU A 302 -19.34 16.39 0.84
C LEU A 302 -20.35 15.33 1.33
N PRO A 303 -21.36 14.90 0.53
CA PRO A 303 -22.16 13.68 0.80
C PRO A 303 -21.37 12.45 1.27
N ILE A 304 -21.79 11.80 2.35
CA ILE A 304 -21.06 10.67 2.93
C ILE A 304 -22.00 9.53 3.22
N GLU A 305 -21.48 8.31 3.09
CA GLU A 305 -22.18 7.06 3.36
C GLU A 305 -21.62 6.42 4.65
N ASP A 306 -22.34 5.47 5.22
CA ASP A 306 -21.76 4.51 6.16
C ASP A 306 -21.05 3.37 5.40
N ILE A 307 -20.16 2.64 6.08
CA ILE A 307 -19.31 1.61 5.48
C ILE A 307 -19.80 0.20 5.83
N SER A 308 -19.64 -0.74 4.90
CA SER A 308 -19.98 -2.16 5.02
C SER A 308 -18.86 -3.06 4.44
N GLY A 309 -19.12 -4.37 4.34
CA GLY A 309 -18.24 -5.31 3.65
C GLY A 309 -17.03 -5.65 4.51
N PHE A 310 -15.82 -5.55 3.97
CA PHE A 310 -14.58 -5.88 4.69
C PHE A 310 -14.27 -4.97 5.90
N PHE A 311 -15.15 -4.05 6.27
CA PHE A 311 -14.85 -2.96 7.21
C PHE A 311 -15.92 -2.77 8.29
N ASP A 312 -16.97 -3.59 8.33
CA ASP A 312 -18.11 -3.43 9.26
C ASP A 312 -17.87 -4.08 10.62
N GLU A 313 -16.98 -5.06 10.71
CA GLU A 313 -16.60 -5.74 11.95
C GLU A 313 -15.12 -5.60 12.29
N SER A 314 -14.83 -5.54 13.59
CA SER A 314 -13.47 -5.29 14.11
C SER A 314 -12.44 -6.36 13.76
N THR A 315 -12.89 -7.54 13.35
CA THR A 315 -12.07 -8.69 12.98
C THR A 315 -12.29 -9.14 11.54
N GLU A 316 -13.07 -8.40 10.75
CA GLU A 316 -13.36 -8.77 9.36
C GLU A 316 -12.05 -8.75 8.56
N PRO A 317 -11.70 -9.82 7.84
CA PRO A 317 -10.46 -9.87 7.07
C PRO A 317 -10.48 -8.89 5.89
N ILE A 318 -9.32 -8.35 5.54
CA ILE A 318 -9.14 -7.52 4.35
C ILE A 318 -8.39 -8.34 3.28
N PRO A 319 -8.93 -8.50 2.07
CA PRO A 319 -8.22 -9.16 0.97
C PRO A 319 -6.92 -8.45 0.60
N VAL A 320 -5.89 -9.23 0.25
CA VAL A 320 -4.62 -8.68 -0.28
C VAL A 320 -4.78 -8.25 -1.75
N TYR A 321 -5.59 -9.00 -2.49
CA TYR A 321 -6.03 -8.73 -3.84
C TYR A 321 -7.47 -9.27 -3.99
N LEU A 322 -8.21 -8.74 -4.96
CA LEU A 322 -9.51 -9.27 -5.37
C LEU A 322 -9.34 -10.01 -6.71
N PRO A 323 -9.99 -11.16 -6.93
CA PRO A 323 -9.95 -11.87 -8.20
C PRO A 323 -10.26 -10.98 -9.40
N ASP A 324 -11.31 -10.16 -9.32
CA ASP A 324 -11.72 -9.28 -10.41
C ASP A 324 -10.76 -8.11 -10.68
N GLU A 325 -9.82 -7.83 -9.78
CA GLU A 325 -8.69 -6.97 -10.10
C GLU A 325 -7.91 -7.50 -11.32
N MET A 326 -7.76 -8.82 -11.45
CA MET A 326 -7.00 -9.43 -12.54
C MET A 326 -7.69 -9.20 -13.88
N ASN A 327 -9.03 -9.35 -13.92
CA ASN A 327 -9.83 -9.05 -15.09
C ASN A 327 -9.76 -7.57 -15.47
N LEU A 328 -9.81 -6.66 -14.49
CA LEU A 328 -9.64 -5.23 -14.72
C LEU A 328 -8.24 -4.87 -15.21
N ILE A 329 -7.18 -5.52 -14.71
CA ILE A 329 -5.81 -5.36 -15.21
C ILE A 329 -5.71 -5.83 -16.66
N ILE A 330 -6.26 -7.00 -16.99
CA ILE A 330 -6.28 -7.55 -18.36
C ILE A 330 -7.02 -6.60 -19.29
N ALA A 331 -8.19 -6.10 -18.88
CA ALA A 331 -8.97 -5.17 -19.67
C ALA A 331 -8.18 -3.90 -19.97
N GLU A 332 -7.62 -3.28 -18.93
CA GLU A 332 -6.87 -2.05 -19.07
C GLU A 332 -5.59 -2.22 -19.92
N ALA A 333 -4.81 -3.26 -19.65
CA ALA A 333 -3.58 -3.53 -20.36
C ALA A 333 -3.84 -3.71 -21.86
N ASN A 334 -4.90 -4.46 -22.24
CA ASN A 334 -5.29 -4.61 -23.65
C ASN A 334 -5.68 -3.27 -24.30
N LEU A 335 -6.24 -2.32 -23.56
CA LEU A 335 -6.59 -0.99 -24.09
C LEU A 335 -5.37 -0.08 -24.26
N ARG A 336 -4.34 -0.28 -23.44
CA ARG A 336 -3.13 0.58 -23.41
C ARG A 336 -1.93 0.01 -24.17
N SER A 337 -1.97 -1.26 -24.58
CA SER A 337 -0.97 -1.87 -25.44
C SER A 337 -0.74 -1.07 -26.73
N GLY A 338 0.46 -1.18 -27.32
CA GLY A 338 0.86 -0.40 -28.50
C GLY A 338 -0.09 -0.54 -29.71
N THR A 339 -0.88 -1.62 -29.77
CA THR A 339 -2.09 -1.71 -30.58
C THR A 339 -3.24 -2.16 -29.68
N PRO A 340 -4.23 -1.31 -29.38
CA PRO A 340 -5.32 -1.65 -28.49
C PRO A 340 -6.14 -2.85 -28.99
N ASN A 341 -6.38 -3.83 -28.12
CA ASN A 341 -7.23 -4.98 -28.38
C ASN A 341 -8.59 -4.81 -27.68
N LEU A 342 -9.51 -4.12 -28.35
CA LEU A 342 -10.82 -3.79 -27.78
C LEU A 342 -11.65 -5.05 -27.49
N GLY A 343 -11.54 -6.09 -28.31
CA GLY A 343 -12.28 -7.34 -28.13
C GLY A 343 -11.90 -8.04 -26.83
N ALA A 344 -10.59 -8.24 -26.60
CA ALA A 344 -10.11 -8.84 -25.36
C ALA A 344 -10.39 -7.96 -24.13
N ALA A 345 -10.31 -6.64 -24.29
CA ALA A 345 -10.63 -5.71 -23.22
C ALA A 345 -12.10 -5.80 -22.80
N THR A 346 -13.03 -5.79 -23.76
CA THR A 346 -14.46 -5.93 -23.48
C THR A 346 -14.80 -7.30 -22.90
N THR A 347 -14.15 -8.39 -23.35
CA THR A 347 -14.34 -9.71 -22.73
C THR A 347 -13.96 -9.66 -21.25
N ALA A 348 -12.74 -9.22 -20.92
CA ALA A 348 -12.29 -9.17 -19.52
C ALA A 348 -13.13 -8.22 -18.66
N LEU A 349 -13.55 -7.08 -19.20
CA LEU A 349 -14.47 -6.17 -18.50
C LEU A 349 -15.83 -6.82 -18.22
N ASN A 350 -16.35 -7.62 -19.15
CA ASN A 350 -17.63 -8.30 -18.97
C ASN A 350 -17.57 -9.42 -17.94
N GLU A 351 -16.41 -10.08 -17.75
CA GLU A 351 -16.24 -11.02 -16.64
C GLU A 351 -16.51 -10.32 -15.30
N VAL A 352 -16.05 -9.08 -15.12
CA VAL A 352 -16.29 -8.28 -13.90
C VAL A 352 -17.73 -7.80 -13.78
N LEU A 353 -18.29 -7.28 -14.88
CA LEU A 353 -19.65 -6.73 -14.87
C LEU A 353 -20.71 -7.79 -14.60
N THR A 354 -20.53 -8.99 -15.16
CA THR A 354 -21.51 -10.07 -15.09
C THR A 354 -21.22 -11.08 -13.99
N ASP A 355 -20.17 -10.86 -13.18
CA ASP A 355 -19.88 -11.74 -12.06
C ASP A 355 -21.01 -11.71 -11.03
N THR A 356 -21.26 -12.87 -10.44
CA THR A 356 -22.31 -13.11 -9.43
C THR A 356 -21.81 -13.97 -8.26
N ASP A 357 -20.57 -14.48 -8.32
CA ASP A 357 -20.05 -15.47 -7.38
C ASP A 357 -18.51 -15.40 -7.29
N ASP A 358 -17.99 -14.26 -6.85
CA ASP A 358 -16.59 -14.07 -6.43
C ASP A 358 -16.33 -14.69 -5.03
N PRO A 359 -15.15 -15.30 -4.78
CA PRO A 359 -14.76 -15.86 -3.48
C PRO A 359 -14.89 -14.96 -2.25
N PHE A 360 -14.84 -13.64 -2.41
CA PHE A 360 -15.05 -12.66 -1.35
C PHE A 360 -16.45 -12.03 -1.36
N GLY A 361 -17.30 -12.41 -2.32
CA GLY A 361 -18.66 -11.89 -2.45
C GLY A 361 -18.72 -10.46 -2.98
N VAL A 362 -17.63 -9.95 -3.58
CA VAL A 362 -17.60 -8.66 -4.26
C VAL A 362 -17.93 -8.90 -5.72
N ASN A 363 -19.16 -8.60 -6.14
CA ASN A 363 -19.60 -8.81 -7.50
C ASN A 363 -20.55 -7.70 -7.95
N ALA A 364 -20.48 -7.37 -9.25
CA ALA A 364 -21.31 -6.34 -9.82
C ALA A 364 -22.74 -6.84 -10.09
N ASP A 365 -22.91 -8.05 -10.62
CA ASP A 365 -24.20 -8.64 -11.04
C ASP A 365 -25.03 -7.68 -11.93
N VAL A 366 -24.39 -7.12 -12.95
CA VAL A 366 -25.02 -6.22 -13.92
C VAL A 366 -24.87 -6.71 -15.36
N ASP A 367 -25.61 -6.08 -16.28
CA ASP A 367 -25.51 -6.38 -17.70
C ASP A 367 -24.10 -6.09 -18.25
N ALA A 368 -23.67 -6.91 -19.21
CA ALA A 368 -22.44 -6.72 -19.95
C ALA A 368 -22.36 -5.33 -20.64
N TYR A 369 -21.15 -4.84 -20.87
CA TYR A 369 -20.90 -3.53 -21.46
C TYR A 369 -21.59 -3.36 -22.82
N ALA A 370 -22.50 -2.39 -22.89
CA ALA A 370 -23.26 -2.04 -24.10
C ALA A 370 -22.90 -0.65 -24.67
N GLY A 371 -21.86 -0.01 -24.14
CA GLY A 371 -21.42 1.31 -24.58
C GLY A 371 -20.63 1.30 -25.90
N PRO A 372 -20.16 2.47 -26.35
CA PRO A 372 -19.36 2.57 -27.57
C PRO A 372 -18.07 1.74 -27.49
N ASN A 373 -17.78 0.98 -28.55
CA ASN A 373 -16.57 0.17 -28.61
C ASN A 373 -15.36 1.00 -29.07
N THR A 374 -14.92 1.94 -28.22
CA THR A 374 -13.69 2.72 -28.42
C THR A 374 -12.76 2.55 -27.22
N ALA A 375 -11.46 2.74 -27.43
CA ALA A 375 -10.49 2.63 -26.34
C ALA A 375 -10.75 3.64 -25.21
N ALA A 376 -11.20 4.84 -25.54
CA ALA A 376 -11.48 5.88 -24.54
C ALA A 376 -12.73 5.54 -23.70
N ASP A 377 -13.81 5.09 -24.34
CA ASP A 377 -15.05 4.73 -23.64
C ASP A 377 -14.84 3.48 -22.77
N LEU A 378 -14.10 2.49 -23.26
CA LEU A 378 -13.73 1.31 -22.47
C LEU A 378 -12.79 1.65 -21.32
N LEU A 379 -11.82 2.55 -21.50
CA LEU A 379 -10.95 2.98 -20.39
C LEU A 379 -11.74 3.71 -19.30
N ASN A 380 -12.71 4.54 -19.67
CA ASN A 380 -13.60 5.18 -18.69
C ASN A 380 -14.44 4.15 -17.93
N GLU A 381 -14.96 3.14 -18.62
CA GLU A 381 -15.72 2.08 -17.97
C GLU A 381 -14.85 1.20 -17.07
N VAL A 382 -13.63 0.86 -17.49
CA VAL A 382 -12.65 0.16 -16.64
C VAL A 382 -12.31 0.99 -15.41
N TYR A 383 -12.09 2.30 -15.54
CA TYR A 383 -11.85 3.18 -14.39
C TYR A 383 -13.02 3.18 -13.40
N LYS A 384 -14.26 3.29 -13.91
CA LYS A 384 -15.48 3.23 -13.09
C LYS A 384 -15.54 1.94 -12.28
N ASN A 385 -15.32 0.80 -12.94
CA ASN A 385 -15.36 -0.51 -12.29
C ASN A 385 -14.18 -0.73 -11.33
N ARG A 386 -12.98 -0.23 -11.64
CA ARG A 386 -11.84 -0.25 -10.68
C ARG A 386 -12.15 0.48 -9.39
N ARG A 387 -12.92 1.57 -9.45
CA ARG A 387 -13.27 2.38 -8.26
C ARG A 387 -14.33 1.72 -7.37
N ALA A 388 -15.22 0.91 -7.95
CA ALA A 388 -16.17 0.11 -7.18
C ALA A 388 -15.51 -1.18 -6.66
N GLU A 389 -14.81 -1.91 -7.53
CA GLU A 389 -14.19 -3.19 -7.21
C GLU A 389 -13.11 -3.05 -6.14
N LEU A 390 -12.19 -2.09 -6.34
CA LEU A 390 -11.02 -1.89 -5.50
C LEU A 390 -11.24 -0.77 -4.47
N PHE A 391 -12.49 -0.55 -4.07
CA PHE A 391 -12.85 0.50 -3.14
C PHE A 391 -12.08 0.37 -1.82
N LEU A 392 -11.45 1.46 -1.38
CA LEU A 392 -10.64 1.50 -0.15
C LEU A 392 -9.52 0.45 -0.07
N THR A 393 -8.94 0.09 -1.22
CA THR A 393 -7.72 -0.74 -1.29
C THR A 393 -6.42 0.08 -1.42
N GLY A 394 -6.54 1.42 -1.51
CA GLY A 394 -5.40 2.35 -1.56
C GLY A 394 -4.83 2.63 -2.94
N VAL A 395 -5.45 2.15 -4.02
CA VAL A 395 -4.98 2.34 -5.42
C VAL A 395 -5.56 3.58 -6.10
N SER A 396 -6.51 4.27 -5.46
CA SER A 396 -7.33 5.31 -6.07
C SER A 396 -6.56 6.53 -6.56
N LEU A 397 -5.48 6.90 -5.87
CA LEU A 397 -4.61 7.99 -6.27
C LEU A 397 -3.75 7.63 -7.48
N GLU A 398 -3.29 6.38 -7.56
CA GLU A 398 -2.63 5.87 -8.77
C GLU A 398 -3.56 5.86 -9.96
N ASP A 399 -4.75 5.30 -9.78
CA ASP A 399 -5.73 5.18 -10.83
C ASP A 399 -6.19 6.56 -11.32
N SER A 400 -6.45 7.51 -10.41
CA SER A 400 -6.82 8.88 -10.80
C SER A 400 -5.80 9.50 -11.76
N ARG A 401 -4.50 9.42 -11.45
CA ARG A 401 -3.43 9.94 -12.33
C ARG A 401 -3.32 9.12 -13.62
N ARG A 402 -3.28 7.80 -13.53
CA ARG A 402 -3.01 6.91 -14.67
C ARG A 402 -4.15 6.90 -15.69
N PHE A 403 -5.39 7.09 -15.27
CA PHE A 403 -6.55 7.29 -16.14
C PHE A 403 -6.70 8.74 -16.64
N GLY A 404 -5.78 9.64 -16.29
CA GLY A 404 -5.80 11.02 -16.76
C GLY A 404 -7.01 11.79 -16.26
N ARG A 405 -7.50 11.46 -15.05
CA ARG A 405 -8.52 12.26 -14.38
C ARG A 405 -7.96 13.66 -14.11
N PRO A 406 -8.82 14.69 -14.02
CA PRO A 406 -8.39 16.09 -13.86
C PRO A 406 -7.32 16.28 -12.78
N GLU A 407 -6.28 17.01 -13.15
CA GLU A 407 -5.22 17.45 -12.23
C GLU A 407 -5.80 18.43 -11.18
N PRO A 408 -5.34 18.41 -9.92
CA PRO A 408 -5.72 19.42 -8.93
C PRO A 408 -5.26 20.81 -9.39
N SER A 409 -5.99 21.86 -9.04
CA SER A 409 -5.55 23.24 -9.31
C SER A 409 -4.41 23.71 -8.40
N GLY A 410 -4.16 22.95 -7.33
CA GLY A 410 -3.27 23.28 -6.22
C GLY A 410 -3.84 24.26 -5.20
N ALA A 411 -5.06 24.75 -5.42
CA ALA A 411 -5.77 25.56 -4.44
C ALA A 411 -6.18 24.69 -3.24
N ALA A 412 -5.98 25.22 -2.03
CA ALA A 412 -6.53 24.62 -0.83
C ALA A 412 -8.06 24.75 -0.79
N MET A 413 -8.71 23.80 -0.11
CA MET A 413 -10.15 23.80 0.15
C MET A 413 -11.02 23.80 -1.12
N ASN A 414 -10.49 23.26 -2.23
CA ASN A 414 -11.31 23.01 -3.42
C ASN A 414 -11.90 21.60 -3.38
N TYR A 415 -13.11 21.47 -2.83
CA TYR A 415 -13.79 20.19 -2.67
C TYR A 415 -14.57 19.75 -3.91
N ALA A 416 -14.59 20.55 -4.98
CA ALA A 416 -15.18 20.18 -6.26
C ALA A 416 -14.22 19.37 -7.15
N GLU A 417 -12.94 19.30 -6.79
CA GLU A 417 -11.93 18.54 -7.52
C GLU A 417 -11.94 17.06 -7.12
N GLU A 418 -11.76 16.18 -8.11
CA GLU A 418 -11.67 14.71 -7.93
C GLU A 418 -10.46 14.27 -7.11
N ARG A 419 -9.38 15.06 -7.13
CA ARG A 419 -8.23 14.88 -6.25
C ARG A 419 -7.64 16.23 -5.87
N ASN A 420 -7.02 16.32 -4.70
CA ASN A 420 -6.45 17.57 -4.17
C ASN A 420 -4.91 17.61 -4.14
N ARG A 421 -4.27 16.52 -4.56
CA ARG A 421 -2.82 16.36 -4.73
C ARG A 421 -2.54 15.33 -5.81
N ASN A 422 -1.44 15.53 -6.53
CA ASN A 422 -0.86 14.48 -7.35
C ASN A 422 0.09 13.59 -6.59
N PHE A 423 0.98 14.13 -5.78
CA PHE A 423 1.88 13.34 -4.94
C PHE A 423 2.01 14.05 -3.60
N TYR A 424 2.37 13.28 -2.57
CA TYR A 424 2.55 13.85 -1.24
C TYR A 424 3.91 14.53 -1.09
N PRO A 425 4.00 15.58 -0.24
CA PRO A 425 5.29 16.16 0.12
C PRO A 425 6.11 15.14 0.92
N TYR A 426 7.44 15.23 0.85
CA TYR A 426 8.31 14.37 1.63
C TYR A 426 8.26 14.79 3.09
N PRO A 427 8.08 13.85 4.05
CA PRO A 427 7.93 14.21 5.45
C PRO A 427 9.12 14.98 6.01
N ASP A 428 8.87 15.93 6.92
CA ASP A 428 9.94 16.69 7.58
C ASP A 428 10.95 15.78 8.30
N LEU A 429 10.49 14.65 8.85
CA LEU A 429 11.36 13.67 9.48
C LEU A 429 12.42 13.15 8.50
N GLU A 430 12.00 12.72 7.30
CA GLU A 430 12.90 12.24 6.25
C GLU A 430 13.82 13.35 5.76
N ARG A 431 13.24 14.53 5.48
CA ARG A 431 13.98 15.70 4.98
C ARG A 431 15.08 16.15 5.93
N ASN A 432 14.84 16.07 7.24
CA ASN A 432 15.79 16.48 8.25
C ASN A 432 16.87 15.41 8.54
N SER A 433 16.58 14.13 8.29
CA SER A 433 17.54 13.04 8.54
C SER A 433 18.35 12.64 7.32
N ASN A 434 17.76 12.66 6.12
CA ASN A 434 18.37 12.18 4.90
C ASN A 434 18.74 13.32 3.93
N PRO A 435 20.03 13.62 3.73
CA PRO A 435 20.47 14.72 2.86
C PRO A 435 20.13 14.49 1.37
N ASN A 436 19.76 13.26 0.99
CA ASN A 436 19.35 12.93 -0.37
C ASN A 436 17.85 13.16 -0.64
N THR A 437 17.08 13.63 0.36
CA THR A 437 15.64 13.87 0.20
C THR A 437 15.39 14.91 -0.90
N PRO A 438 14.59 14.58 -1.93
CA PRO A 438 14.33 15.48 -3.04
C PRO A 438 13.46 16.68 -2.64
N ALA A 439 13.32 17.63 -3.58
CA ALA A 439 12.31 18.69 -3.47
C ALA A 439 10.91 18.07 -3.45
N ASP A 440 9.96 18.75 -2.79
CA ASP A 440 8.57 18.30 -2.80
C ASP A 440 7.99 18.30 -4.22
N PRO A 441 7.11 17.34 -4.54
CA PRO A 441 6.40 17.34 -5.81
C PRO A 441 5.60 18.63 -6.00
N SER A 442 5.33 18.98 -7.26
CA SER A 442 4.35 20.03 -7.55
C SER A 442 2.97 19.61 -7.05
N ILE A 443 2.22 20.58 -6.55
CA ILE A 443 0.87 20.39 -6.02
C ILE A 443 -0.09 19.96 -7.13
#